data_AF-A0A4Q8LYJ1-F1
#
_entry.id   AF-A0A4Q8LYJ1-F1
#
_cell.length_a   1.000
_cell.length_b   1.000
_cell.length_c   1.000
_cell.angle_alpha   90.00
_cell.angle_beta   90.00
_cell.angle_gamma   90.00
#
_symmetry.space_group_name_H-M   'P 1'
#
loop_
_entity.id
_entity.type
_entity.pdbx_description
1 polymer ?
#
loop_
_entity_poly.entity_id
_entity_poly.type
_entity_poly.pdbx_seq_one_letter_code
_entity_poly.pdbx_strand_id
1 'polypeptide(L)'
;MNTHAEPFEQDPPGHGPLAGEYVLGVLDQAQRAQVQARIAHDPAFAAEVAQWEAHLAPLLEQLEPVAVPDYVWARLRAALALPEARPVPVTSAPKAAPSGFWNNLGLWRSVGIGSLATAVVAVLALVSTLRSVPPAPQPPSVAQQPAASSGMPQMVSTLAQDDGSTGYVATMDARNGRMTIMPMQPMHQDGRVPELWIIPKGGKPISMGVMDPEHPVEHVLPEPMRKLLRADALLAVTMEPPGGAPGGVATGPVVAKGAITALTLGS
;
A
#
# COMPACT_ATOMS: atom_id res chain seq x y z
N MET A 1 35.93 23.57 7.33
CA MET A 1 34.49 23.74 7.58
C MET A 1 33.72 23.03 6.48
N ASN A 2 32.72 22.26 6.89
CA ASN A 2 31.61 21.67 6.12
C ASN A 2 31.90 20.35 5.39
N THR A 3 31.90 19.28 6.18
CA THR A 3 31.55 17.92 5.77
C THR A 3 30.13 17.91 5.17
N HIS A 4 30.00 17.57 3.88
CA HIS A 4 28.73 17.12 3.33
C HIS A 4 28.38 15.80 4.03
N ALA A 5 27.26 15.78 4.75
CA ALA A 5 26.64 14.53 5.15
C ALA A 5 26.16 13.84 3.86
N GLU A 6 26.58 12.60 3.65
CA GLU A 6 26.12 11.76 2.54
C GLU A 6 24.58 11.61 2.66
N PRO A 7 23.80 11.85 1.59
CA PRO A 7 22.34 11.82 1.65
C PRO A 7 21.74 10.49 2.14
N PHE A 8 22.51 9.40 2.06
CA PHE A 8 22.11 8.04 2.45
C PHE A 8 22.34 7.71 3.93
N GLU A 9 22.88 8.64 4.72
CA GLU A 9 23.08 8.48 6.16
C GLU A 9 21.86 8.95 6.99
N GLN A 10 20.81 9.41 6.30
CA GLN A 10 19.53 9.76 6.90
C GLN A 10 18.63 8.52 6.98
N ASP A 11 17.99 8.33 8.13
CA ASP A 11 16.98 7.28 8.30
C ASP A 11 15.91 7.37 7.20
N PRO A 12 15.43 6.23 6.69
CA PRO A 12 14.45 6.21 5.63
C PRO A 12 13.20 7.01 5.99
N PRO A 13 12.62 7.79 5.05
CA PRO A 13 11.45 8.59 5.33
C PRO A 13 10.23 7.70 5.58
N GLY A 14 9.62 7.83 6.75
CA GLY A 14 8.37 7.15 7.09
C GLY A 14 8.51 5.94 8.01
N HIS A 15 7.37 5.39 8.41
CA HIS A 15 7.30 4.38 9.48
C HIS A 15 7.22 2.94 8.93
N GLY A 16 7.17 2.72 7.60
CA GLY A 16 7.01 1.39 7.02
C GLY A 16 7.84 1.11 5.76
N PRO A 17 8.32 -0.14 5.57
CA PRO A 17 9.13 -0.52 4.41
C PRO A 17 8.34 -0.53 3.08
N LEU A 18 7.01 -0.61 3.12
CA LEU A 18 6.16 -0.80 1.93
C LEU A 18 6.25 0.33 0.90
N ALA A 19 6.37 1.59 1.33
CA ALA A 19 6.53 2.72 0.42
C ALA A 19 7.89 2.65 -0.31
N GLY A 20 8.96 2.32 0.41
CA GLY A 20 10.28 2.08 -0.17
C GLY A 20 10.31 0.88 -1.12
N GLU A 21 9.69 -0.23 -0.75
CA GLU A 21 9.58 -1.43 -1.60
C GLU A 21 8.84 -1.15 -2.92
N TYR A 22 7.79 -0.32 -2.86
CA TYR A 22 7.08 0.13 -4.05
C TYR A 22 7.98 0.96 -4.98
N VAL A 23 8.72 1.94 -4.43
CA VAL A 23 9.62 2.82 -5.20
C VAL A 23 10.81 2.05 -5.78
N LEU A 24 11.40 1.13 -5.02
CA LEU A 24 12.46 0.21 -5.47
C LEU A 24 11.94 -0.84 -6.46
N GLY A 25 10.62 -0.99 -6.56
CA GLY A 25 9.95 -1.84 -7.52
C GLY A 25 10.04 -3.34 -7.24
N VAL A 26 10.34 -3.74 -5.99
CA VAL A 26 10.49 -5.14 -5.56
C VAL A 26 9.16 -5.87 -5.36
N LEU A 27 8.04 -5.13 -5.39
CA LEU A 27 6.70 -5.68 -5.26
C LEU A 27 6.24 -6.41 -6.53
N ASP A 28 5.47 -7.48 -6.32
CA ASP A 28 4.77 -8.17 -7.41
C ASP A 28 3.61 -7.33 -7.98
N GLN A 29 2.97 -7.83 -9.03
CA GLN A 29 1.90 -7.11 -9.72
C GLN A 29 0.67 -6.85 -8.82
N ALA A 30 0.30 -7.80 -7.97
CA ALA A 30 -0.88 -7.69 -7.11
C ALA A 30 -0.63 -6.73 -5.94
N GLN A 31 0.54 -6.82 -5.32
CA GLN A 31 1.00 -5.89 -4.28
C GLN A 31 1.12 -4.47 -4.84
N ARG A 32 1.71 -4.31 -6.02
CA ARG A 32 1.82 -3.01 -6.69
C ARG A 32 0.44 -2.39 -6.95
N ALA A 33 -0.54 -3.19 -7.39
CA ALA A 33 -1.91 -2.70 -7.60
C ALA A 33 -2.59 -2.26 -6.29
N GLN A 34 -2.38 -2.99 -5.19
CA GLN A 34 -2.90 -2.60 -3.87
C GLN A 34 -2.28 -1.30 -3.37
N VAL A 35 -0.96 -1.14 -3.54
CA VAL A 35 -0.25 0.09 -3.17
C VAL A 35 -0.72 1.27 -4.02
N GLN A 36 -0.91 1.09 -5.33
CA GLN A 36 -1.47 2.13 -6.21
C GLN A 36 -2.90 2.54 -5.80
N ALA A 37 -3.75 1.57 -5.46
CA ALA A 37 -5.08 1.86 -4.94
C ALA A 37 -5.01 2.64 -3.62
N ARG A 38 -4.08 2.29 -2.73
CA ARG A 38 -3.86 3.01 -1.48
C ARG A 38 -3.36 4.45 -1.71
N ILE A 39 -2.38 4.66 -2.59
CA ILE A 39 -1.89 6.00 -2.97
C ILE A 39 -3.05 6.92 -3.40
N ALA A 40 -4.05 6.37 -4.12
CA ALA A 40 -5.20 7.14 -4.58
C ALA A 40 -6.18 7.57 -3.45
N HIS A 41 -6.18 6.89 -2.30
CA HIS A 41 -7.15 7.11 -1.22
C HIS A 41 -6.52 7.60 0.11
N ASP A 42 -5.19 7.48 0.26
CA ASP A 42 -4.44 7.82 1.45
C ASP A 42 -3.36 8.88 1.12
N PRO A 43 -3.64 10.19 1.32
CA PRO A 43 -2.70 11.25 0.97
C PRO A 43 -1.45 11.27 1.85
N ALA A 44 -1.51 10.74 3.08
CA ALA A 44 -0.35 10.65 3.95
C ALA A 44 0.64 9.60 3.42
N PHE A 45 0.13 8.45 3.00
CA PHE A 45 0.93 7.42 2.36
C PHE A 45 1.45 7.85 0.97
N ALA A 46 0.66 8.60 0.20
CA ALA A 46 1.15 9.20 -1.05
C ALA A 46 2.34 10.14 -0.81
N ALA A 47 2.32 10.91 0.28
CA ALA A 47 3.44 11.77 0.68
C ALA A 47 4.68 10.96 1.10
N GLU A 48 4.49 9.82 1.78
CA GLU A 48 5.59 8.90 2.11
C GLU A 48 6.25 8.32 0.86
N VAL A 49 5.47 7.88 -0.13
CA VAL A 49 5.99 7.42 -1.44
C VAL A 49 6.78 8.52 -2.14
N ALA A 50 6.27 9.76 -2.17
CA ALA A 50 6.97 10.89 -2.77
C ALA A 50 8.30 11.22 -2.06
N GLN A 51 8.36 11.04 -0.73
CA GLN A 51 9.60 11.23 0.02
C GLN A 51 10.64 10.15 -0.32
N TRP A 52 10.21 8.89 -0.48
CA TRP A 52 11.08 7.81 -0.94
C TRP A 52 11.60 8.03 -2.36
N GLU A 53 10.73 8.47 -3.29
CA GLU A 53 11.15 8.82 -4.65
C GLU A 53 12.20 9.95 -4.63
N ALA A 54 11.98 11.00 -3.84
CA ALA A 54 12.92 12.10 -3.70
C ALA A 54 14.25 11.66 -3.06
N HIS A 55 14.21 10.75 -2.09
CA HIS A 55 15.39 10.21 -1.43
C HIS A 55 16.26 9.36 -2.39
N LEU A 56 15.63 8.59 -3.28
CA LEU A 56 16.33 7.71 -4.21
C LEU A 56 16.67 8.38 -5.56
N ALA A 57 16.04 9.51 -5.89
CA ALA A 57 16.30 10.26 -7.13
C ALA A 57 17.79 10.57 -7.42
N PRO A 58 18.64 10.94 -6.43
CA PRO A 58 20.06 11.19 -6.67
C PRO A 58 20.85 9.98 -7.19
N LEU A 59 20.38 8.75 -6.96
CA LEU A 59 21.00 7.55 -7.53
C LEU A 59 20.90 7.52 -9.06
N LEU A 60 19.85 8.13 -9.63
CA LEU A 60 19.66 8.19 -11.07
C LEU A 60 20.68 9.10 -11.76
N GLU A 61 21.24 10.09 -11.04
CA GLU A 61 22.28 10.99 -11.57
C GLU A 61 23.62 10.28 -11.80
N GLN A 62 23.82 9.12 -11.17
CA GLN A 62 25.03 8.31 -11.31
C GLN A 62 25.00 7.37 -12.53
N LEU A 63 23.85 7.26 -13.20
CA LEU A 63 23.69 6.40 -14.36
C LEU A 63 24.14 7.10 -15.64
N GLU A 64 24.99 6.43 -16.44
CA GLU A 64 25.35 6.95 -17.76
C GLU A 64 24.16 6.88 -18.74
N PRO A 65 23.86 7.97 -19.47
CA PRO A 65 22.79 7.97 -20.47
C PRO A 65 23.08 6.99 -21.61
N VAL A 66 22.15 6.07 -21.88
CA VAL A 66 22.20 5.19 -23.05
C VAL A 66 21.28 5.76 -24.15
N ALA A 67 21.83 5.95 -25.35
CA ALA A 67 21.07 6.45 -26.48
C ALA A 67 19.98 5.44 -26.90
N VAL A 68 18.73 5.89 -26.93
CA VAL A 68 17.57 5.11 -27.37
C VAL A 68 17.44 5.23 -28.91
N PRO A 69 17.17 4.15 -29.66
CA PRO A 69 16.98 4.24 -31.11
C PRO A 69 15.82 5.17 -31.51
N ASP A 70 15.98 5.96 -32.59
CA ASP A 70 15.01 6.99 -33.02
C ASP A 70 13.59 6.46 -33.27
N TYR A 71 13.48 5.20 -33.72
CA TYR A 71 12.19 4.58 -33.99
C TYR A 71 11.34 4.39 -32.72
N VAL A 72 11.96 4.32 -31.53
CA VAL A 72 11.25 4.17 -30.24
C VAL A 72 10.42 5.42 -29.97
N TRP A 73 11.01 6.61 -30.17
CA TRP A 73 10.31 7.88 -30.02
C TRP A 73 9.19 8.08 -31.05
N ALA A 74 9.42 7.65 -32.29
CA ALA A 74 8.38 7.67 -33.32
C ALA A 74 7.19 6.77 -32.95
N ARG A 75 7.47 5.54 -32.45
CA ARG A 75 6.43 4.60 -31.97
C ARG A 75 5.67 5.14 -30.76
N LEU A 76 6.35 5.75 -29.79
CA LEU A 76 5.70 6.35 -28.61
C LEU A 76 4.76 7.50 -28.99
N ARG A 77 5.21 8.40 -29.89
CA ARG A 77 4.35 9.49 -30.38
C ARG A 77 3.10 8.96 -31.09
N ALA A 78 3.26 7.96 -31.94
CA ALA A 78 2.13 7.32 -32.60
C ALA A 78 1.16 6.64 -31.61
N ALA A 79 1.69 5.91 -30.62
CA ALA A 79 0.89 5.21 -29.61
C ALA A 79 0.10 6.16 -28.70
N LEU A 80 0.68 7.32 -28.36
CA LEU A 80 0.05 8.35 -27.54
C LEU A 80 -0.78 9.36 -28.37
N ALA A 81 -0.92 9.14 -29.69
CA ALA A 81 -1.54 10.06 -30.63
C ALA A 81 -1.03 11.52 -30.49
N LEU A 82 0.24 11.68 -30.12
CA LEU A 82 0.87 12.99 -30.03
C LEU A 82 1.06 13.54 -31.44
N PRO A 83 0.75 14.84 -31.68
CA PRO A 83 0.98 15.44 -32.98
C PRO A 83 2.46 15.31 -33.34
N GLU A 84 2.76 14.96 -34.60
CA GLU A 84 4.14 14.98 -35.05
C GLU A 84 4.72 16.37 -34.82
N ALA A 85 5.88 16.42 -34.15
CA ALA A 85 6.71 17.60 -34.17
C ALA A 85 7.06 17.86 -35.63
N ARG A 86 6.36 18.82 -36.23
CA ARG A 86 6.62 19.26 -37.61
C ARG A 86 8.12 19.57 -37.68
N PRO A 87 8.89 18.93 -38.58
CA PRO A 87 10.29 19.28 -38.77
C PRO A 87 10.34 20.77 -39.08
N VAL A 88 10.92 21.56 -38.17
CA VAL A 88 11.18 22.97 -38.44
C VAL A 88 12.30 22.94 -39.48
N PRO A 89 12.07 23.39 -40.72
CA PRO A 89 13.12 23.41 -41.72
C PRO A 89 14.21 24.37 -41.23
N VAL A 90 15.39 23.85 -40.95
CA VAL A 90 16.61 24.67 -40.82
C VAL A 90 17.02 25.14 -42.21
N THR A 91 16.30 26.11 -42.75
CA THR A 91 16.72 26.82 -43.96
C THR A 91 16.56 28.31 -43.74
N SER A 92 17.71 28.95 -43.48
CA SER A 92 18.10 30.29 -43.91
C SER A 92 17.05 31.41 -43.81
N ALA A 93 17.27 32.34 -42.87
CA ALA A 93 16.73 33.70 -42.95
C ALA A 93 17.22 34.44 -44.23
N PRO A 94 16.65 35.59 -44.66
CA PRO A 94 15.54 36.37 -44.08
C PRO A 94 14.50 36.92 -45.12
N LYS A 95 13.30 37.28 -44.66
CA LYS A 95 12.63 38.55 -45.03
C LYS A 95 11.55 38.88 -44.01
N ALA A 96 11.73 40.00 -43.31
CA ALA A 96 10.81 40.49 -42.29
C ALA A 96 9.41 40.76 -42.89
N ALA A 97 8.43 39.95 -42.47
CA ALA A 97 7.01 40.27 -42.53
C ALA A 97 6.60 40.90 -41.18
N PRO A 98 5.55 41.73 -41.13
CA PRO A 98 5.35 42.68 -40.06
C PRO A 98 5.13 41.97 -38.73
N SER A 99 5.83 42.44 -37.71
CA SER A 99 5.71 41.98 -36.33
C SER A 99 4.31 42.25 -35.82
N GLY A 100 3.42 41.26 -36.03
CA GLY A 100 2.11 41.22 -35.41
C GLY A 100 2.24 41.27 -33.89
N PHE A 101 1.20 41.80 -33.27
CA PHE A 101 0.93 42.08 -31.85
C PHE A 101 1.65 41.24 -30.78
N TRP A 102 2.10 40.04 -31.11
CA TRP A 102 2.88 39.11 -30.31
C TRP A 102 4.30 39.56 -29.97
N ASN A 103 4.96 40.35 -30.82
CA ASN A 103 6.37 40.75 -30.62
C ASN A 103 6.55 42.09 -29.88
N ASN A 104 5.47 42.67 -29.34
CA ASN A 104 5.53 43.94 -28.63
C ASN A 104 5.75 43.70 -27.13
N LEU A 105 7.01 43.75 -26.71
CA LEU A 105 7.42 43.63 -25.30
C LEU A 105 6.81 44.74 -24.41
N GLY A 106 6.40 45.88 -24.97
CA GLY A 106 5.67 46.93 -24.24
C GLY A 106 4.24 46.53 -23.90
N LEU A 107 3.56 45.81 -24.80
CA LEU A 107 2.24 45.21 -24.54
C LEU A 107 2.35 44.15 -23.45
N TRP A 108 3.35 43.25 -23.52
CA TRP A 108 3.59 42.26 -22.47
C TRP A 108 3.97 42.87 -21.12
N ARG A 109 4.72 43.98 -21.11
CA ARG A 109 5.02 44.71 -19.86
C ARG A 109 3.79 45.40 -19.25
N SER A 110 2.81 45.81 -20.07
CA SER A 110 1.54 46.34 -19.57
C SER A 110 0.57 45.27 -19.03
N VAL A 111 0.68 44.02 -19.49
CA VAL A 111 -0.07 42.87 -18.92
C VAL A 111 0.47 42.46 -17.54
N GLY A 112 1.75 42.70 -17.26
CA GLY A 112 2.36 42.41 -15.95
C GLY A 112 2.00 43.37 -14.81
N ILE A 113 1.55 44.60 -15.11
CA ILE A 113 1.22 45.62 -14.10
C ILE A 113 -0.30 45.83 -13.96
N GLY A 114 -1.11 45.26 -14.87
CA GLY A 114 -2.56 45.43 -14.94
C GLY A 114 -3.42 44.27 -14.44
N SER A 115 -2.94 43.39 -13.55
CA SER A 115 -3.76 42.29 -13.00
C SER A 115 -3.65 42.07 -11.49
N LEU A 116 -3.35 43.13 -10.71
CA LEU A 116 -3.48 43.08 -9.25
C LEU A 116 -4.93 43.22 -8.74
N ALA A 117 -5.96 43.03 -9.58
CA ALA A 117 -7.36 43.13 -9.13
C ALA A 117 -8.32 42.02 -9.63
N THR A 118 -7.86 41.08 -10.47
CA THR A 118 -8.73 40.00 -11.00
C THR A 118 -8.14 38.59 -10.85
N ALA A 119 -7.07 38.41 -10.06
CA ALA A 119 -6.52 37.09 -9.76
C ALA A 119 -7.18 36.40 -8.53
N VAL A 120 -7.99 37.12 -7.74
CA VAL A 120 -8.67 36.54 -6.56
C VAL A 120 -9.98 35.83 -6.95
N VAL A 121 -10.67 36.24 -8.02
CA VAL A 121 -11.98 35.68 -8.37
C VAL A 121 -11.89 34.36 -9.16
N ALA A 122 -10.86 34.18 -10.00
CA ALA A 122 -10.72 32.96 -10.81
C ALA A 122 -10.23 31.74 -9.99
N VAL A 123 -9.42 31.96 -8.95
CA VAL A 123 -9.02 30.88 -8.02
C VAL A 123 -10.20 30.45 -7.13
N LEU A 124 -11.08 31.37 -6.74
CA LEU A 124 -12.32 31.03 -6.00
C LEU A 124 -13.37 30.33 -6.87
N ALA A 125 -13.44 30.60 -8.18
CA ALA A 125 -14.35 29.91 -9.10
C ALA A 125 -13.91 28.47 -9.44
N LEU A 126 -12.59 28.22 -9.50
CA LEU A 126 -12.06 26.87 -9.71
C LEU A 126 -12.13 26.00 -8.43
N VAL A 127 -12.01 26.62 -7.24
CA VAL A 127 -12.25 25.95 -5.94
C VAL A 127 -13.75 25.71 -5.67
N SER A 128 -14.64 26.50 -6.28
CA SER A 128 -16.10 26.39 -6.14
C SER A 128 -16.71 25.25 -6.99
N THR A 129 -16.19 25.01 -8.20
CA THR A 129 -16.73 23.98 -9.11
C THR A 129 -16.31 22.55 -8.75
N LEU A 130 -15.25 22.39 -7.94
CA LEU A 130 -14.85 21.10 -7.34
C LEU A 130 -15.64 20.77 -6.06
N ARG A 131 -16.55 21.65 -5.62
CA ARG A 131 -17.57 21.35 -4.60
C ARG A 131 -18.88 20.94 -5.25
N SER A 132 -18.85 19.93 -6.12
CA SER A 132 -20.09 19.20 -6.39
C SER A 132 -20.45 18.43 -5.12
N VAL A 133 -21.42 18.99 -4.38
CA VAL A 133 -22.11 18.31 -3.30
C VAL A 133 -22.70 17.02 -3.88
N PRO A 134 -22.30 15.81 -3.41
CA PRO A 134 -23.01 14.60 -3.79
C PRO A 134 -24.48 14.74 -3.36
N PRO A 135 -25.44 14.21 -4.13
CA PRO A 135 -26.84 14.24 -3.74
C PRO A 135 -26.95 13.70 -2.31
N ALA A 136 -27.71 14.39 -1.45
CA ALA A 136 -28.00 13.94 -0.10
C ALA A 136 -28.32 12.44 -0.17
N PRO A 137 -27.58 11.57 0.53
CA PRO A 137 -27.93 10.17 0.60
C PRO A 137 -29.35 10.11 1.16
N GLN A 138 -30.29 9.72 0.31
CA GLN A 138 -31.51 9.06 0.77
C GLN A 138 -31.03 8.00 1.77
N PRO A 139 -31.59 7.91 2.99
CA PRO A 139 -31.12 6.94 3.97
C PRO A 139 -31.12 5.55 3.31
N PRO A 140 -29.95 4.98 2.97
CA PRO A 140 -29.91 3.61 2.53
C PRO A 140 -30.21 2.79 3.77
N SER A 141 -31.14 1.86 3.65
CA SER A 141 -31.32 0.82 4.65
C SER A 141 -29.95 0.25 5.03
N VAL A 142 -29.64 0.29 6.33
CA VAL A 142 -28.53 -0.37 7.01
C VAL A 142 -27.85 -1.49 6.20
N ALA A 143 -26.77 -1.15 5.49
CA ALA A 143 -25.65 -2.05 5.30
C ALA A 143 -24.50 -1.42 6.08
N GLN A 144 -24.34 -1.87 7.32
CA GLN A 144 -23.42 -1.32 8.30
C GLN A 144 -21.98 -1.50 7.81
N GLN A 145 -21.33 -0.39 7.42
CA GLN A 145 -19.88 -0.24 7.59
C GLN A 145 -19.63 -0.25 9.11
N PRO A 146 -18.93 -1.22 9.71
CA PRO A 146 -18.62 -1.11 11.13
C PRO A 146 -17.64 0.04 11.30
N ALA A 147 -18.11 1.11 11.93
CA ALA A 147 -17.29 2.19 12.44
C ALA A 147 -16.07 1.63 13.17
N ALA A 148 -14.94 2.36 13.11
CA ALA A 148 -13.95 2.32 14.17
C ALA A 148 -14.71 2.64 15.48
N SER A 149 -15.12 1.58 16.16
CA SER A 149 -15.92 1.63 17.36
C SER A 149 -14.98 1.19 18.45
N SER A 150 -14.60 2.11 19.34
CA SER A 150 -14.01 1.78 20.63
C SER A 150 -14.91 0.73 21.29
N GLY A 151 -14.50 -0.54 21.28
CA GLY A 151 -15.43 -1.64 21.56
C GLY A 151 -14.80 -3.00 21.88
N MET A 152 -13.79 -3.47 21.13
CA MET A 152 -12.92 -4.62 21.47
C MET A 152 -11.61 -4.47 20.68
N PRO A 153 -10.44 -4.85 21.23
CA PRO A 153 -9.17 -4.65 20.52
C PRO A 153 -9.14 -5.52 19.27
N GLN A 154 -8.71 -4.92 18.14
CA GLN A 154 -8.17 -5.72 17.05
C GLN A 154 -6.96 -6.45 17.61
N MET A 155 -6.88 -7.76 17.44
CA MET A 155 -5.81 -8.56 18.02
C MET A 155 -4.90 -9.06 16.91
N VAL A 156 -3.62 -9.21 17.22
CA VAL A 156 -2.61 -9.76 16.32
C VAL A 156 -1.80 -10.83 17.04
N SER A 157 -1.36 -11.85 16.30
CA SER A 157 -0.37 -12.80 16.78
C SER A 157 0.62 -13.08 15.68
N THR A 158 1.90 -12.95 16.01
CA THR A 158 3.01 -13.38 15.16
C THR A 158 3.41 -14.78 15.62
N LEU A 159 3.24 -15.78 14.75
CA LEU A 159 3.59 -17.16 15.06
C LEU A 159 4.99 -17.43 14.52
N ALA A 160 5.94 -17.53 15.45
CA ALA A 160 7.34 -17.80 15.16
C ALA A 160 7.58 -19.31 15.04
N GLN A 161 8.48 -19.67 14.14
CA GLN A 161 9.04 -21.02 13.99
C GLN A 161 10.17 -21.24 14.99
N ASP A 162 10.66 -22.48 15.07
CA ASP A 162 11.76 -22.84 15.98
C ASP A 162 13.09 -22.15 15.64
N ASP A 163 13.29 -21.74 14.39
CA ASP A 163 14.43 -20.95 13.94
C ASP A 163 14.31 -19.44 14.22
N GLY A 164 13.18 -19.01 14.81
CA GLY A 164 12.88 -17.62 15.12
C GLY A 164 12.31 -16.80 13.96
N SER A 165 12.22 -17.36 12.75
CA SER A 165 11.54 -16.71 11.63
C SER A 165 10.03 -16.67 11.87
N THR A 166 9.35 -15.70 11.26
CA THR A 166 7.88 -15.64 11.31
C THR A 166 7.31 -16.60 10.27
N GLY A 167 6.60 -17.63 10.72
CA GLY A 167 5.89 -18.55 9.82
C GLY A 167 4.52 -18.00 9.41
N TYR A 168 3.79 -17.43 10.37
CA TYR A 168 2.44 -16.91 10.13
C TYR A 168 2.17 -15.62 10.90
N VAL A 169 1.27 -14.79 10.35
CA VAL A 169 0.65 -13.67 11.05
C VAL A 169 -0.85 -13.89 11.10
N ALA A 170 -1.42 -13.82 12.31
CA ALA A 170 -2.85 -13.91 12.53
C ALA A 170 -3.41 -12.55 12.95
N THR A 171 -4.44 -12.07 12.25
CA THR A 171 -5.23 -10.90 12.67
C THR A 171 -6.63 -11.34 13.06
N MET A 172 -7.12 -10.88 14.21
CA MET A 172 -8.41 -11.28 14.74
C MET A 172 -9.26 -10.06 15.09
N ASP A 173 -10.48 -10.05 14.56
CA ASP A 173 -11.56 -9.16 14.96
C ASP A 173 -12.53 -9.97 15.82
N ALA A 174 -12.34 -9.91 17.14
CA ALA A 174 -13.19 -10.61 18.09
C ALA A 174 -14.64 -10.10 18.09
N ARG A 175 -14.87 -8.85 17.65
CA ARG A 175 -16.21 -8.25 17.58
C ARG A 175 -17.01 -8.87 16.45
N ASN A 176 -16.43 -8.88 15.24
CA ASN A 176 -17.08 -9.41 14.04
C ASN A 176 -16.87 -10.93 13.87
N GLY A 177 -16.02 -11.55 14.71
CA GLY A 177 -15.71 -12.97 14.62
C GLY A 177 -14.96 -13.33 13.36
N ARG A 178 -14.07 -12.46 12.91
CA ARG A 178 -13.24 -12.71 11.73
C ARG A 178 -11.81 -12.93 12.15
N MET A 179 -11.20 -13.97 11.62
CA MET A 179 -9.78 -14.25 11.81
C MET A 179 -9.16 -14.49 10.45
N THR A 180 -8.12 -13.75 10.14
CA THR A 180 -7.31 -13.97 8.94
C THR A 180 -5.96 -14.48 9.37
N ILE A 181 -5.55 -15.61 8.80
CA ILE A 181 -4.21 -16.17 8.96
C ILE A 181 -3.46 -16.00 7.65
N MET A 182 -2.25 -15.45 7.72
CA MET A 182 -1.39 -15.18 6.58
C MET A 182 -0.11 -15.99 6.72
N PRO A 183 0.16 -16.97 5.84
CA PRO A 183 1.49 -17.59 5.75
C PRO A 183 2.49 -16.56 5.22
N MET A 184 3.65 -16.44 5.85
CA MET A 184 4.72 -15.53 5.39
C MET A 184 5.62 -16.20 4.35
N GLN A 185 5.63 -17.52 4.32
CA GLN A 185 6.31 -18.35 3.32
C GLN A 185 5.46 -19.61 3.11
N PRO A 186 5.48 -20.22 1.90
CA PRO A 186 4.81 -21.50 1.65
C PRO A 186 5.27 -22.56 2.65
N MET A 187 4.34 -23.09 3.46
CA MET A 187 4.66 -24.04 4.52
C MET A 187 4.21 -25.45 4.14
N HIS A 188 5.10 -26.15 3.43
CA HIS A 188 4.85 -27.51 2.97
C HIS A 188 5.61 -28.55 3.80
N GLN A 189 4.92 -29.63 4.14
CA GLN A 189 5.54 -30.86 4.63
C GLN A 189 4.88 -32.03 3.91
N ASP A 190 5.65 -33.01 3.44
CA ASP A 190 5.14 -34.07 2.56
C ASP A 190 3.93 -34.81 3.14
N GLY A 191 2.80 -34.78 2.43
CA GLY A 191 1.52 -35.36 2.87
C GLY A 191 0.88 -34.67 4.09
N ARG A 192 1.45 -33.53 4.48
CA ARG A 192 1.10 -32.54 5.50
C ARG A 192 -0.09 -31.63 5.19
N VAL A 193 -0.95 -31.29 6.14
CA VAL A 193 -1.69 -30.02 6.08
C VAL A 193 -1.48 -29.20 7.36
N PRO A 194 -1.33 -27.87 7.25
CA PRO A 194 -1.23 -27.03 8.43
C PRO A 194 -2.60 -26.90 9.11
N GLU A 195 -2.63 -27.06 10.42
CA GLU A 195 -3.83 -26.87 11.24
C GLU A 195 -3.58 -25.86 12.35
N LEU A 196 -4.54 -24.97 12.53
CA LEU A 196 -4.48 -23.90 13.51
C LEU A 196 -5.13 -24.31 14.81
N TRP A 197 -4.50 -23.94 15.92
CA TRP A 197 -4.96 -24.23 17.26
C TRP A 197 -4.97 -22.97 18.11
N ILE A 198 -5.98 -22.85 18.96
CA ILE A 198 -5.96 -21.93 20.09
C ILE A 198 -5.72 -22.69 21.39
N ILE A 199 -4.83 -22.16 22.22
CA ILE A 199 -4.46 -22.72 23.50
C ILE A 199 -4.76 -21.67 24.57
N PRO A 200 -5.94 -21.73 25.22
CA PRO A 200 -6.26 -20.86 26.33
C PRO A 200 -5.27 -21.04 27.48
N LYS A 201 -5.06 -19.99 28.29
CA LYS A 201 -4.20 -20.08 29.46
C LYS A 201 -4.61 -21.23 30.39
N GLY A 202 -3.72 -22.20 30.57
CA GLY A 202 -3.98 -23.40 31.40
C GLY A 202 -5.01 -24.38 30.83
N GLY A 203 -5.46 -24.16 29.59
CA GLY A 203 -6.41 -25.01 28.87
C GLY A 203 -5.72 -26.01 27.93
N LYS A 204 -6.54 -26.90 27.35
CA LYS A 204 -6.10 -27.80 26.28
C LYS A 204 -6.17 -27.07 24.92
N PRO A 205 -5.31 -27.44 23.94
CA PRO A 205 -5.45 -26.97 22.56
C PRO A 205 -6.83 -27.29 21.98
N ILE A 206 -7.41 -26.35 21.25
CA ILE A 206 -8.68 -26.48 20.56
C ILE A 206 -8.43 -26.16 19.08
N SER A 207 -8.80 -27.08 18.19
CA SER A 207 -8.66 -26.90 16.75
C SER A 207 -9.53 -25.74 16.27
N MET A 208 -8.94 -24.88 15.45
CA MET A 208 -9.61 -23.82 14.72
C MET A 208 -9.75 -24.13 13.22
N GLY A 209 -9.22 -25.27 12.78
CA GLY A 209 -9.35 -25.79 11.43
C GLY A 209 -8.05 -25.79 10.63
N VAL A 210 -8.10 -26.54 9.52
CA VAL A 210 -7.02 -26.62 8.54
C VAL A 210 -6.90 -25.33 7.75
N MET A 211 -5.68 -25.01 7.34
CA MET A 211 -5.34 -23.80 6.60
C MET A 211 -4.77 -24.12 5.22
N ASP A 212 -4.79 -23.14 4.33
CA ASP A 212 -4.04 -23.19 3.08
C ASP A 212 -2.55 -22.90 3.39
N PRO A 213 -1.60 -23.71 2.89
CA PRO A 213 -0.18 -23.52 3.18
C PRO A 213 0.46 -22.34 2.44
N GLU A 214 -0.19 -21.80 1.39
CA GLU A 214 0.36 -20.75 0.53
C GLU A 214 -0.43 -19.45 0.59
N HIS A 215 -1.75 -19.53 0.76
CA HIS A 215 -2.64 -18.38 0.64
C HIS A 215 -3.23 -17.95 1.98
N PRO A 216 -3.51 -16.64 2.16
CA PRO A 216 -4.27 -16.18 3.31
C PRO A 216 -5.65 -16.82 3.35
N VAL A 217 -6.06 -17.28 4.53
CA VAL A 217 -7.41 -17.81 4.77
C VAL A 217 -8.12 -16.96 5.79
N GLU A 218 -9.38 -16.61 5.48
CA GLU A 218 -10.29 -15.98 6.43
C GLU A 218 -11.23 -17.03 7.02
N HIS A 219 -11.27 -17.09 8.35
CA HIS A 219 -12.17 -17.92 9.12
C HIS A 219 -13.22 -17.05 9.83
N VAL A 220 -14.49 -17.45 9.69
CA VAL A 220 -15.58 -16.94 10.53
C VAL A 220 -15.62 -17.76 11.81
N LEU A 221 -15.37 -17.12 12.94
CA LEU A 221 -15.31 -17.75 14.26
C LEU A 221 -16.70 -17.81 14.90
N PRO A 222 -17.19 -19.01 15.25
CA PRO A 222 -18.39 -19.16 16.07
C PRO A 222 -18.27 -18.43 17.41
N GLU A 223 -19.40 -18.01 17.99
CA GLU A 223 -19.43 -17.28 19.27
C GLU A 223 -18.63 -17.97 20.40
N PRO A 224 -18.71 -19.29 20.60
CA PRO A 224 -17.92 -19.95 21.64
C PRO A 224 -16.41 -19.79 21.44
N MET A 225 -15.93 -19.81 20.18
CA MET A 225 -14.52 -19.68 19.84
C MET A 225 -14.01 -18.25 20.00
N ARG A 226 -14.85 -17.25 19.72
CA ARG A 226 -14.54 -15.83 19.97
C ARG A 226 -14.19 -15.55 21.43
N LYS A 227 -14.82 -16.25 22.39
CA LYS A 227 -14.56 -16.07 23.83
C LYS A 227 -13.17 -16.55 24.26
N LEU A 228 -12.55 -17.40 23.44
CA LEU A 228 -11.20 -17.93 23.65
C LEU A 228 -10.11 -16.96 23.18
N LEU A 229 -10.43 -16.03 22.28
CA LEU A 229 -9.50 -14.98 21.81
C LEU A 229 -9.24 -13.96 22.94
N ARG A 230 -8.20 -14.22 23.71
CA ARG A 230 -7.75 -13.36 24.82
C ARG A 230 -6.25 -13.15 24.71
N ALA A 231 -5.77 -12.03 25.25
CA ALA A 231 -4.34 -11.66 25.17
C ALA A 231 -3.42 -12.64 25.93
N ASP A 232 -3.98 -13.52 26.77
CA ASP A 232 -3.25 -14.56 27.48
C ASP A 232 -3.39 -15.96 26.83
N ALA A 233 -4.06 -16.05 25.68
CA ALA A 233 -4.10 -17.26 24.87
C ALA A 233 -2.91 -17.31 23.88
N LEU A 234 -2.50 -18.54 23.55
CA LEU A 234 -1.50 -18.82 22.53
C LEU A 234 -2.18 -19.37 21.28
N LEU A 235 -1.62 -19.05 20.12
CA LEU A 235 -1.90 -19.73 18.87
C LEU A 235 -0.74 -20.66 18.53
N ALA A 236 -1.05 -21.80 17.92
CA ALA A 236 -0.07 -22.75 17.42
C ALA A 236 -0.51 -23.33 16.06
N VAL A 237 0.46 -23.70 15.24
CA VAL A 237 0.24 -24.41 13.97
C VAL A 237 0.93 -25.75 14.05
N THR A 238 0.21 -26.81 13.70
CA THR A 238 0.77 -28.18 13.58
C THR A 238 0.67 -28.68 12.15
N MET A 239 1.49 -29.68 11.81
CA MET A 239 1.45 -30.37 10.53
C MET A 239 0.73 -31.72 10.65
N GLU A 240 -0.55 -31.73 10.33
CA GLU A 240 -1.47 -32.85 10.52
C GLU A 240 -1.62 -33.71 9.26
N PRO A 241 -2.13 -34.95 9.36
CA PRO A 241 -2.51 -35.73 8.20
C PRO A 241 -3.55 -35.01 7.31
N PRO A 242 -3.73 -35.41 6.05
CA PRO A 242 -4.73 -34.80 5.17
C PRO A 242 -6.13 -34.86 5.80
N GLY A 243 -6.81 -33.72 5.84
CA GLY A 243 -8.09 -33.56 6.54
C GLY A 243 -7.98 -33.06 7.98
N GLY A 244 -6.76 -32.89 8.51
CA GLY A 244 -6.49 -32.37 9.85
C GLY A 244 -6.33 -33.46 10.91
N ALA A 245 -6.27 -33.03 12.17
CA ALA A 245 -6.06 -33.82 13.35
C ALA A 245 -7.26 -34.75 13.63
N PRO A 246 -7.07 -36.08 13.58
CA PRO A 246 -8.13 -37.02 13.88
C PRO A 246 -8.65 -36.84 15.32
N GLY A 247 -9.97 -36.70 15.47
CA GLY A 247 -10.62 -36.57 16.78
C GLY A 247 -10.37 -35.23 17.49
N GLY A 248 -9.82 -34.22 16.80
CA GLY A 248 -9.60 -32.88 17.36
C GLY A 248 -8.44 -32.82 18.37
N VAL A 249 -7.49 -33.75 18.27
CA VAL A 249 -6.27 -33.77 19.09
C VAL A 249 -5.08 -33.69 18.16
N ALA A 250 -4.22 -32.69 18.36
CA ALA A 250 -3.01 -32.52 17.56
C ALA A 250 -2.16 -33.79 17.53
N THR A 251 -1.81 -34.26 16.32
CA THR A 251 -0.98 -35.46 16.10
C THR A 251 0.35 -35.13 15.42
N GLY A 252 0.45 -33.96 14.81
CA GLY A 252 1.61 -33.45 14.09
C GLY A 252 2.62 -32.71 14.97
N PRO A 253 3.83 -32.46 14.44
CA PRO A 253 4.76 -31.53 15.06
C PRO A 253 4.17 -30.11 15.07
N VAL A 254 4.45 -29.36 16.13
CA VAL A 254 4.20 -27.92 16.16
C VAL A 254 5.29 -27.23 15.34
N VAL A 255 4.90 -26.44 14.36
CA VAL A 255 5.85 -25.75 13.45
C VAL A 255 5.90 -24.24 13.68
N ALA A 256 4.86 -23.66 14.27
CA ALA A 256 4.84 -22.24 14.62
C ALA A 256 3.96 -21.98 15.84
N LYS A 257 4.29 -20.96 16.64
CA LYS A 257 3.50 -20.56 17.83
C LYS A 257 3.68 -19.09 18.17
N GLY A 258 2.67 -18.48 18.79
CA GLY A 258 2.69 -17.06 19.14
C GLY A 258 1.64 -16.69 20.18
N ALA A 259 1.92 -15.67 20.98
CA ALA A 259 0.93 -15.08 21.90
C ALA A 259 0.02 -14.10 21.15
N ILE A 260 -1.22 -13.98 21.62
CA ILE A 260 -2.15 -12.98 21.09
C ILE A 260 -1.89 -11.65 21.79
N THR A 261 -1.73 -10.58 21.02
CA THR A 261 -1.58 -9.22 21.53
C THR A 261 -2.77 -8.37 21.09
N ALA A 262 -3.31 -7.59 22.02
CA ALA A 262 -4.33 -6.60 21.72
C ALA A 262 -3.67 -5.33 21.13
N LEU A 263 -4.13 -4.88 19.98
CA LEU A 263 -3.77 -3.57 19.44
C LEU A 263 -4.56 -2.50 20.20
N THR A 264 -3.91 -1.88 21.17
CA THR A 264 -4.43 -0.66 21.78
C THR A 264 -4.00 0.51 20.89
N LEU A 265 -4.94 1.10 20.16
CA LEU A 265 -4.70 2.40 19.54
C LEU A 265 -4.49 3.42 20.67
N GLY A 266 -3.28 3.97 20.75
CA GLY A 266 -2.94 5.03 21.69
C GLY A 266 -3.88 6.22 21.50
N SER A 267 -4.50 6.64 22.59
CA SER A 267 -5.35 7.83 22.71
C SER A 267 -4.53 9.12 22.74
#